data_AF-A0A957N3S5-F1
#
_entry.id   AF-A0A957N3S5-F1
#
_cell.length_a   1.000
_cell.length_b   1.000
_cell.length_c   1.000
_cell.angle_alpha   90.00
_cell.angle_beta   90.00
_cell.angle_gamma   90.00
#
_symmetry.space_group_name_H-M   'P 1'
#
loop_
_entity.id
_entity.type
_entity.pdbx_description
1 polymer ?
#
loop_
_entity_poly.entity_id
_entity_poly.type
_entity_poly.pdbx_seq_one_letter_code
_entity_poly.pdbx_strand_id
1 'polypeptide(L)'
;MITELVVRPDQQAFVAANAVSLAEALFTDEGWYRAIYLRGEPVDIVMLYDESLRADPPKAPQIALWQFMIDAQHQRQGIGAIALQQVIEHVRRKGESTSLLVSYVPGPGCPEGFYLNAGFQHTAQIDEGEVVLRLAL
;
A
#
# COMPACT_ATOMS: atom_id res chain seq x y z
N MET A 1 -11.04 12.97 10.88
CA MET A 1 -11.52 12.62 9.51
C MET A 1 -10.40 11.89 8.77
N ILE A 2 -10.66 11.03 7.78
CA ILE A 2 -9.56 10.24 7.15
C ILE A 2 -8.50 11.12 6.46
N THR A 3 -8.92 12.31 6.02
CA THR A 3 -8.08 13.36 5.44
C THR A 3 -7.20 14.09 6.45
N GLU A 4 -7.43 13.88 7.75
CA GLU A 4 -6.69 14.51 8.86
C GLU A 4 -5.69 13.54 9.51
N LEU A 5 -5.64 12.28 9.08
CA LEU A 5 -4.66 11.29 9.60
C LEU A 5 -3.26 11.65 9.13
N VAL A 6 -2.28 11.53 10.02
CA VAL A 6 -0.89 11.91 9.75
C VAL A 6 0.07 10.86 10.29
N VAL A 7 1.05 10.44 9.49
CA VAL A 7 2.18 9.65 9.99
C VAL A 7 3.01 10.43 10.98
N ARG A 8 3.89 9.71 11.71
CA ARG A 8 4.86 10.37 12.57
C ARG A 8 5.73 11.33 11.74
N PRO A 9 6.26 12.40 12.35
CA PRO A 9 7.07 13.39 11.63
C PRO A 9 8.27 12.79 10.89
N ASP A 10 8.88 11.72 11.41
CA ASP A 10 10.01 11.01 10.79
C ASP A 10 9.63 10.24 9.51
N GLN A 11 8.34 10.04 9.27
CA GLN A 11 7.82 9.28 8.12
C GLN A 11 7.07 10.15 7.11
N GLN A 12 6.83 11.43 7.41
CA GLN A 12 6.10 12.35 6.54
C GLN A 12 6.76 12.51 5.17
N ALA A 13 8.08 12.37 5.07
CA ALA A 13 8.80 12.45 3.80
C ALA A 13 8.50 11.28 2.85
N PHE A 14 7.90 10.18 3.35
CA PHE A 14 7.68 8.96 2.58
C PHE A 14 6.24 8.76 2.13
N VAL A 15 5.32 9.67 2.48
CA VAL A 15 3.91 9.51 2.11
C VAL A 15 3.27 10.85 1.77
N ALA A 16 2.56 10.91 0.66
CA ALA A 16 1.72 12.04 0.31
C ALA A 16 0.57 12.22 1.33
N ALA A 17 0.07 13.45 1.45
CA ALA A 17 -1.09 13.71 2.30
C ALA A 17 -2.32 12.96 1.77
N ASN A 18 -3.09 12.31 2.66
CA ASN A 18 -4.25 11.48 2.28
C ASN A 18 -5.25 12.18 1.35
N ALA A 19 -5.45 13.49 1.51
CA ALA A 19 -6.35 14.27 0.65
C ALA A 19 -5.85 14.37 -0.80
N VAL A 20 -4.53 14.43 -1.00
CA VAL A 20 -3.90 14.49 -2.33
C VAL A 20 -4.01 13.11 -3.00
N SER A 21 -3.63 12.04 -2.31
CA SER A 21 -3.69 10.68 -2.87
C SER A 21 -5.12 10.25 -3.21
N LEU A 22 -6.10 10.59 -2.35
CA LEU A 22 -7.51 10.35 -2.64
C LEU A 22 -7.99 11.12 -3.88
N ALA A 23 -7.52 12.35 -4.07
CA ALA A 23 -7.86 13.13 -5.27
C ALA A 23 -7.26 12.48 -6.52
N GLU A 24 -6.01 12.03 -6.49
CA GLU A 24 -5.36 11.32 -7.61
C GLU A 24 -6.09 10.02 -7.97
N ALA A 25 -6.46 9.22 -6.97
CA ALA A 25 -7.17 7.97 -7.20
C ALA A 25 -8.59 8.16 -7.76
N LEU A 26 -9.25 9.31 -7.53
CA LEU A 26 -10.54 9.62 -8.15
C LEU A 26 -10.44 9.81 -9.68
N PHE A 27 -9.25 10.05 -10.21
CA PHE A 27 -8.98 10.22 -11.64
C PHE A 27 -8.12 9.09 -12.23
N THR A 28 -7.92 8.00 -11.47
CA THR A 28 -7.14 6.84 -11.89
C THR A 28 -8.08 5.63 -11.93
N ASP A 29 -8.36 5.10 -13.13
CA ASP A 29 -9.28 3.97 -13.31
C ASP A 29 -8.78 2.70 -12.57
N GLU A 30 -7.46 2.57 -12.43
CA GLU A 30 -6.76 1.51 -11.69
C GLU A 30 -6.74 1.72 -10.17
N GLY A 31 -7.25 2.85 -9.70
CA GLY A 31 -7.24 3.23 -8.29
C GLY A 31 -8.24 2.41 -7.48
N TRP A 32 -7.74 1.47 -6.68
CA TRP A 32 -8.54 0.83 -5.64
C TRP A 32 -8.15 1.38 -4.28
N TYR A 33 -9.11 1.86 -3.49
CA TYR A 33 -8.81 2.40 -2.16
C TYR A 33 -9.88 2.09 -1.12
N ARG A 34 -9.46 1.87 0.12
CA ARG A 34 -10.35 1.59 1.26
C ARG A 34 -9.82 2.22 2.54
N ALA A 35 -10.73 2.68 3.37
CA ALA A 35 -10.43 3.07 4.73
C ALA A 35 -10.23 1.84 5.62
N ILE A 36 -9.22 1.88 6.49
CA ILE A 36 -8.95 0.88 7.52
C ILE A 36 -9.55 1.40 8.82
N TYR A 37 -10.36 0.57 9.48
CA TYR A 37 -11.00 0.89 10.74
C TYR A 37 -10.58 -0.07 11.83
N LEU A 38 -10.32 0.46 13.03
CA LEU A 38 -10.19 -0.29 14.26
C LEU A 38 -11.37 0.03 15.18
N ARG A 39 -12.24 -0.95 15.43
CA ARG A 39 -13.40 -0.80 16.35
C ARG A 39 -14.29 0.41 16.04
N GLY A 40 -14.44 0.75 14.76
CA GLY A 40 -15.26 1.88 14.29
C GLY A 40 -14.50 3.21 14.18
N GLU A 41 -13.24 3.27 14.59
CA GLU A 41 -12.39 4.45 14.43
C GLU A 41 -11.51 4.31 13.17
N PRO A 42 -11.44 5.32 12.30
CA PRO A 42 -10.57 5.28 11.13
C PRO A 42 -9.12 5.39 11.57
N VAL A 43 -8.30 4.41 11.19
CA VAL A 43 -6.88 4.36 11.56
C VAL A 43 -5.97 4.55 10.37
N ASP A 44 -6.46 4.33 9.14
CA ASP A 44 -5.66 4.51 7.93
C ASP A 44 -6.49 4.49 6.62
N ILE A 45 -5.81 4.72 5.50
CA ILE A 45 -6.23 4.37 4.14
C ILE A 45 -5.24 3.39 3.50
N VAL A 46 -5.76 2.41 2.77
CA VAL A 46 -4.97 1.61 1.84
C VAL A 46 -5.38 1.93 0.41
N MET A 47 -4.39 1.98 -0.48
CA MET A 47 -4.57 2.17 -1.91
C MET A 47 -3.74 1.14 -2.68
N LEU A 48 -4.36 0.57 -3.71
CA LEU A 48 -3.71 -0.27 -4.69
C LEU A 48 -3.78 0.42 -6.05
N TYR A 49 -2.72 0.26 -6.82
CA TYR A 49 -2.77 0.35 -8.26
C TYR A 49 -3.11 -1.04 -8.80
N ASP A 50 -4.23 -1.17 -9.50
CA ASP A 50 -4.76 -2.45 -9.94
C ASP A 50 -5.13 -2.39 -11.44
N GLU A 51 -4.22 -2.88 -12.28
CA GLU A 51 -4.38 -2.85 -13.74
C GLU A 51 -5.60 -3.63 -14.24
N SER A 52 -6.17 -4.50 -13.41
CA SER A 52 -7.34 -5.27 -13.80
C SER A 52 -8.64 -4.47 -13.77
N LEU A 53 -8.62 -3.30 -13.13
CA LEU A 53 -9.76 -2.36 -13.12
C LEU A 53 -9.87 -1.54 -14.40
N ARG A 54 -8.85 -1.55 -15.26
CA ARG A 54 -8.90 -0.89 -16.58
C ARG A 54 -10.06 -1.41 -17.41
N ALA A 55 -10.59 -0.56 -18.30
CA ALA A 55 -11.63 -0.95 -19.25
C ALA A 55 -11.18 -2.07 -20.20
N ASP A 56 -9.89 -2.10 -20.56
CA ASP A 56 -9.24 -3.18 -21.33
C ASP A 56 -8.00 -3.68 -20.56
N PRO A 57 -8.20 -4.60 -19.59
CA PRO A 57 -7.10 -5.04 -18.73
C PRO A 57 -6.16 -5.98 -19.49
N PRO A 58 -4.84 -5.92 -19.20
CA PRO A 58 -3.89 -6.86 -19.80
C PRO A 58 -4.18 -8.29 -19.33
N LYS A 59 -3.71 -9.29 -20.09
CA LYS A 59 -3.90 -10.72 -19.75
C LYS A 59 -3.32 -11.13 -18.40
N ALA A 60 -2.29 -10.42 -17.94
CA ALA A 60 -1.63 -10.63 -16.66
C ALA A 60 -1.49 -9.27 -15.97
N PRO A 61 -2.56 -8.76 -15.34
CA PRO A 61 -2.54 -7.46 -14.69
C PRO A 61 -1.59 -7.44 -13.50
N GLN A 62 -0.85 -6.34 -13.37
CA GLN A 62 -0.06 -6.06 -12.19
C GLN A 62 -0.89 -5.36 -11.14
N ILE A 63 -0.61 -5.71 -9.88
CA ILE A 63 -1.22 -5.07 -8.72
C ILE A 63 -0.08 -4.63 -7.80
N ALA A 64 -0.08 -3.36 -7.43
CA ALA A 64 0.91 -2.75 -6.56
C ALA A 64 0.24 -2.03 -5.39
N LEU A 65 0.86 -2.10 -4.21
CA LEU A 65 0.50 -1.31 -3.05
C LEU A 65 0.99 0.12 -3.29
N TRP A 66 0.06 1.01 -3.64
CA TRP A 66 0.35 2.40 -3.93
C TRP A 66 0.50 3.19 -2.63
N GLN A 67 -0.40 2.99 -1.67
CA GLN A 67 -0.31 3.64 -0.37
C GLN A 67 -0.77 2.72 0.75
N PHE A 68 0.02 2.67 1.81
CA PHE A 68 -0.29 1.93 3.02
C PHE A 68 0.44 2.56 4.20
N MET A 69 -0.29 3.14 5.15
CA MET A 69 0.31 4.16 6.02
C MET A 69 0.24 3.90 7.52
N ILE A 70 -0.80 3.41 8.18
CA ILE A 70 -1.03 3.41 9.65
C ILE A 70 -0.64 4.71 10.37
N ASP A 71 -1.67 5.43 10.82
CA ASP A 71 -1.53 6.63 11.63
C ASP A 71 -0.54 6.45 12.81
N ALA A 72 0.27 7.49 13.03
CA ALA A 72 1.35 7.55 14.02
C ALA A 72 0.97 7.01 15.41
N GLN A 73 -0.24 7.34 15.86
CA GLN A 73 -0.75 7.05 17.19
C GLN A 73 -1.11 5.57 17.36
N HIS A 74 -1.23 4.85 16.25
CA HIS A 74 -1.65 3.46 16.16
C HIS A 74 -0.53 2.50 15.75
N GLN A 75 0.69 3.01 15.52
CA GLN A 75 1.82 2.18 15.15
C GLN A 75 2.33 1.30 16.33
N ARG A 76 3.07 0.23 16.01
CA ARG A 76 3.61 -0.78 16.95
C ARG A 76 2.57 -1.60 17.74
N GLN A 77 1.31 -1.58 17.31
CA GLN A 77 0.23 -2.39 17.90
C GLN A 77 -0.18 -3.59 17.02
N GLY A 78 0.59 -3.91 15.98
CA GLY A 78 0.30 -5.00 15.04
C GLY A 78 -0.78 -4.71 13.99
N ILE A 79 -1.42 -3.53 14.05
CA ILE A 79 -2.51 -3.13 13.14
C ILE A 79 -2.07 -3.17 11.67
N GLY A 80 -0.88 -2.64 11.36
CA GLY A 80 -0.34 -2.66 10.00
C GLY A 80 -0.14 -4.07 9.45
N ALA A 81 0.31 -5.01 10.27
CA ALA A 81 0.48 -6.39 9.82
C ALA A 81 -0.88 -7.05 9.51
N ILE A 82 -1.88 -6.83 10.36
CA ILE A 82 -3.25 -7.35 10.16
C ILE A 82 -3.88 -6.73 8.92
N ALA A 83 -3.78 -5.41 8.76
CA ALA A 83 -4.33 -4.71 7.61
C ALA A 83 -3.65 -5.13 6.30
N LEU A 84 -2.31 -5.25 6.29
CA LEU A 84 -1.58 -5.75 5.13
C LEU A 84 -1.99 -7.18 4.77
N GLN A 85 -2.19 -8.05 5.76
CA GLN A 85 -2.68 -9.40 5.51
C GLN A 85 -4.06 -9.41 4.84
N GLN A 86 -4.99 -8.56 5.29
CA GLN A 86 -6.31 -8.43 4.65
C GLN A 86 -6.23 -7.96 3.20
N VAL A 87 -5.27 -7.07 2.90
CA VAL A 87 -4.99 -6.60 1.53
C VAL A 87 -4.43 -7.74 0.68
N ILE A 88 -3.45 -8.48 1.19
CA ILE A 88 -2.89 -9.67 0.51
C ILE A 88 -4.00 -10.70 0.21
N GLU A 89 -4.87 -10.98 1.18
CA GLU A 89 -6.01 -11.88 1.00
C GLU A 89 -7.06 -11.34 0.02
N HIS A 90 -7.25 -10.02 -0.05
CA HIS A 90 -8.09 -9.40 -1.07
C HIS A 90 -7.54 -9.66 -2.47
N VAL A 91 -6.25 -9.38 -2.71
CA VAL A 91 -5.61 -9.56 -4.01
C VAL A 91 -5.56 -11.04 -4.41
N ARG A 92 -5.25 -11.95 -3.46
CA ARG A 92 -5.30 -13.40 -3.70
C ARG A 92 -6.67 -13.90 -4.15
N ARG A 93 -7.73 -13.46 -3.47
CA ARG A 93 -9.10 -13.88 -3.81
C ARG A 93 -9.56 -13.37 -5.16
N LYS A 94 -9.04 -12.23 -5.60
CA LYS A 94 -9.31 -11.69 -6.93
C LYS A 94 -8.75 -12.60 -8.03
N GLY A 95 -7.58 -13.21 -7.80
CA GLY A 95 -7.03 -14.28 -8.64
C GLY A 95 -6.55 -13.82 -10.02
N GLU A 96 -6.42 -12.52 -10.23
CA GLU A 96 -6.08 -11.92 -11.52
C GLU A 96 -4.58 -11.60 -11.64
N SER A 97 -3.86 -11.46 -10.51
CA SER A 97 -2.41 -11.28 -10.48
C SER A 97 -1.72 -12.44 -9.77
N THR A 98 -0.50 -12.76 -10.21
CA THR A 98 0.38 -13.77 -9.58
C THR A 98 1.28 -13.19 -8.49
N SER A 99 1.30 -11.86 -8.35
CA SER A 99 2.11 -11.18 -7.36
C SER A 99 1.52 -9.84 -6.91
N LEU A 100 1.87 -9.42 -5.69
CA LEU A 100 1.65 -8.06 -5.20
C LEU A 100 3.01 -7.34 -5.15
N LEU A 101 3.09 -6.16 -5.74
CA LEU A 101 4.26 -5.30 -5.72
C LEU A 101 4.13 -4.21 -4.66
N VAL A 102 5.26 -3.69 -4.18
CA VAL A 102 5.34 -2.47 -3.39
C VAL A 102 6.69 -1.81 -3.65
N SER A 103 6.74 -0.48 -3.68
CA SER A 103 7.99 0.28 -3.73
C SER A 103 8.13 1.13 -2.46
N TYR A 104 9.36 1.48 -2.11
CA TYR A 104 9.64 2.40 -1.00
C TYR A 104 10.94 3.17 -1.22
N VAL A 105 11.00 4.41 -0.74
CA VAL A 105 12.23 5.20 -0.74
C VAL A 105 13.22 4.63 0.30
N PRO A 106 14.45 4.24 -0.09
CA PRO A 106 15.43 3.70 0.84
C PRO A 106 15.97 4.78 1.78
N GLY A 107 16.18 4.43 3.04
CA GLY A 107 16.75 5.34 4.04
C GLY A 107 16.57 4.86 5.47
N PRO A 108 17.15 5.56 6.46
CA PRO A 108 16.94 5.25 7.87
C PRO A 108 15.44 5.28 8.22
N GLY A 109 14.92 4.20 8.78
CA GLY A 109 13.51 4.09 9.19
C GLY A 109 12.52 3.74 8.07
N CYS A 110 13.01 3.40 6.87
CA CYS A 110 12.16 2.94 5.77
C CYS A 110 11.39 1.63 6.12
N PRO A 111 10.28 1.34 5.43
CA PRO A 111 9.43 0.19 5.74
C PRO A 111 9.95 -1.16 5.24
N GLU A 112 11.20 -1.24 4.75
CA GLU A 112 11.78 -2.46 4.18
C GLU A 112 11.57 -3.68 5.08
N GLY A 113 12.04 -3.62 6.34
CA GLY A 113 11.92 -4.73 7.28
C GLY A 113 10.47 -5.13 7.57
N PHE A 114 9.52 -4.19 7.49
CA PHE A 114 8.09 -4.50 7.64
C PHE A 114 7.58 -5.36 6.48
N TYR A 115 7.90 -4.98 5.23
CA TYR A 115 7.50 -5.75 4.06
C TYR A 115 8.23 -7.09 3.95
N LEU A 116 9.53 -7.14 4.25
CA LEU A 116 10.30 -8.40 4.26
C LEU A 116 9.73 -9.39 5.27
N ASN A 117 9.36 -8.93 6.47
CA ASN A 117 8.71 -9.78 7.49
C ASN A 117 7.32 -10.27 7.06
N ALA A 118 6.64 -9.56 6.16
CA ALA A 118 5.38 -9.99 5.55
C ALA A 118 5.56 -10.97 4.38
N GLY A 119 6.80 -11.34 4.04
CA GLY A 119 7.13 -12.32 3.00
C GLY A 119 7.43 -11.71 1.62
N PHE A 120 7.47 -10.38 1.50
CA PHE A 120 7.96 -9.74 0.28
C PHE A 120 9.46 -10.01 0.10
N GLN A 121 9.90 -10.01 -1.15
CA GLN A 121 11.28 -10.25 -1.54
C GLN A 121 11.76 -9.17 -2.51
N HIS A 122 13.05 -8.85 -2.47
CA HIS A 122 13.65 -7.91 -3.42
C HIS A 122 13.54 -8.40 -4.85
N THR A 123 13.18 -7.50 -5.76
CA THR A 123 13.17 -7.78 -7.22
C THR A 123 14.47 -7.39 -7.91
N ALA A 124 15.39 -6.75 -7.18
CA ALA A 124 16.56 -6.04 -7.70
C ALA A 124 16.23 -4.84 -8.63
N GLN A 125 14.96 -4.43 -8.70
CA GLN A 125 14.52 -3.26 -9.46
C GLN A 125 14.51 -2.02 -8.57
N ILE A 126 14.90 -0.90 -9.16
CA ILE A 126 14.76 0.44 -8.60
C ILE A 126 13.88 1.22 -9.58
N ASP A 127 12.80 1.83 -9.08
CA ASP A 127 11.88 2.65 -9.87
C ASP A 127 11.86 4.06 -9.30
N GLU A 128 12.25 5.05 -10.10
CA GLU A 128 12.39 6.46 -9.69
C GLU A 128 13.14 6.70 -8.35
N GLY A 129 14.08 5.80 -8.00
CA GLY A 129 14.85 5.85 -6.75
C GLY A 129 14.25 5.04 -5.60
N GLU A 130 13.08 4.44 -5.79
CA GLU A 130 12.43 3.53 -4.83
C GLU A 130 12.83 2.07 -5.07
N VAL A 131 13.04 1.33 -3.99
CA VAL A 131 13.31 -0.11 -4.03
C VAL A 131 12.02 -0.87 -4.20
N VAL A 132 11.95 -1.72 -5.23
CA VAL A 132 10.76 -2.53 -5.51
C VAL A 132 10.88 -3.91 -4.83
N LEU A 133 9.82 -4.29 -4.12
CA LEU A 133 9.63 -5.61 -3.54
C LEU A 133 8.44 -6.33 -4.17
N ARG A 134 8.45 -7.66 -4.10
CA ARG A 134 7.41 -8.53 -4.63
C ARG A 134 7.02 -9.59 -3.61
N LEU A 135 5.72 -9.79 -3.44
CA LEU A 135 5.14 -10.95 -2.79
C LEU A 135 4.50 -11.86 -3.85
N ALA A 136 4.89 -13.13 -3.90
CA ALA A 136 4.18 -14.13 -4.69
C ALA A 136 2.86 -14.51 -4.00
N LEU A 137 1.77 -14.57 -4.76
CA LEU A 137 0.41 -14.74 -4.23
C LEU A 137 -0.11 -16.17 -4.33
#